data_AF-A0AA35VDL9-F1
#
_entry.id   AF-A0AA35VDL9-F1
#
_cell.length_a   1.000
_cell.length_b   1.000
_cell.length_c   1.000
_cell.angle_alpha   90.00
_cell.angle_beta   90.00
_cell.angle_gamma   90.00
#
_symmetry.space_group_name_H-M   'P 1'
#
loop_
_entity.id
_entity.type
_entity.pdbx_description
1 polymer ?
#
loop_
_entity_poly.entity_id
_entity_poly.type
_entity_poly.pdbx_seq_one_letter_code
_entity_poly.pdbx_strand_id
1 'polypeptide(L)'
;MATNTLQTFTVFYDGWLLRHQRLQDQLSAVANVKDEDLSKLVEQAAEHYRLFYEQKSIAIDKDVFLICSPPWYTSFEKALFWVSEFPPSLFFRFLSDLNLTTEQARRVETVRVEAARKESEIGEAMATVQESLAAAPLYGLVNRTERLVDGQVSELDDAMEELKEAMRVVMVEADGLRVMTVVEILEVLEVMQRVKFFAAVGEFRIRARRIGLQMDV
;
A
#
# COMPACT_ATOMS: atom_id res chain seq x y z
N MET A 1 -15.90 -11.95 -14.48
CA MET A 1 -14.69 -12.41 -13.76
C MET A 1 -14.24 -11.43 -12.66
N ALA A 2 -14.38 -10.10 -12.85
CA ALA A 2 -14.09 -9.07 -11.83
C ALA A 2 -14.84 -9.24 -10.49
N THR A 3 -16.09 -9.69 -10.51
CA THR A 3 -16.92 -9.91 -9.30
C THR A 3 -16.31 -10.93 -8.33
N ASN A 4 -15.58 -11.93 -8.85
CA ASN A 4 -14.92 -12.93 -8.02
C ASN A 4 -13.66 -12.35 -7.34
N THR A 5 -12.87 -11.54 -8.06
CA THR A 5 -11.69 -10.86 -7.50
C THR A 5 -12.06 -9.89 -6.38
N LEU A 6 -13.06 -9.04 -6.61
CA LEU A 6 -13.59 -8.13 -5.59
C LEU A 6 -14.06 -8.88 -4.35
N GLN A 7 -14.94 -9.87 -4.51
CA GLN A 7 -15.44 -10.62 -3.36
C GLN A 7 -14.31 -11.33 -2.60
N THR A 8 -13.37 -11.96 -3.32
CA THR A 8 -12.25 -12.68 -2.71
C THR A 8 -11.34 -11.74 -1.92
N PHE A 9 -10.97 -10.59 -2.50
CA PHE A 9 -10.09 -9.64 -1.83
C PHE A 9 -10.78 -8.91 -0.67
N THR A 10 -12.06 -8.55 -0.80
CA THR A 10 -12.83 -7.98 0.31
C THR A 10 -12.89 -8.93 1.50
N VAL A 11 -13.22 -10.21 1.28
CA VAL A 11 -13.25 -11.22 2.36
C VAL A 11 -11.86 -11.39 3.00
N PHE A 12 -10.81 -11.41 2.18
CA PHE A 12 -9.44 -11.44 2.67
C PHE A 12 -9.13 -10.22 3.55
N TYR A 13 -9.45 -9.02 3.06
CA TYR A 13 -9.14 -7.74 3.71
C TYR A 13 -9.89 -7.58 5.04
N ASP A 14 -11.17 -7.96 5.10
CA ASP A 14 -11.95 -7.95 6.35
C ASP A 14 -11.34 -8.88 7.39
N GLY A 15 -10.96 -10.10 6.98
CA GLY A 15 -10.24 -11.03 7.85
C GLY A 15 -8.86 -10.50 8.25
N TRP A 16 -8.17 -9.81 7.35
CA TRP A 16 -6.89 -9.17 7.62
C TRP A 16 -7.03 -8.07 8.68
N LEU A 17 -8.05 -7.20 8.60
CA LEU A 17 -8.33 -6.16 9.59
C LEU A 17 -8.59 -6.72 10.99
N LEU A 18 -9.33 -7.82 11.10
CA LEU A 18 -9.58 -8.47 12.39
C LEU A 18 -8.28 -9.01 13.00
N ARG A 19 -7.40 -9.61 12.18
CA ARG A 19 -6.06 -10.04 12.63
C ARG A 19 -5.17 -8.86 12.97
N HIS A 20 -5.28 -7.77 12.21
CA HIS A 20 -4.53 -6.54 12.41
C HIS A 20 -4.83 -5.91 13.77
N GLN A 21 -6.10 -5.84 14.16
CA GLN A 21 -6.51 -5.35 15.48
C GLN A 21 -5.91 -6.20 16.60
N ARG A 22 -6.02 -7.53 16.50
CA ARG A 22 -5.45 -8.46 17.51
C ARG A 22 -3.93 -8.32 17.62
N LEU A 23 -3.24 -8.20 16.50
CA LEU A 23 -1.80 -7.97 16.46
C LEU A 23 -1.44 -6.64 17.15
N GLN A 24 -2.24 -5.59 16.94
CA GLN A 24 -2.02 -4.30 17.61
C GLN A 24 -2.26 -4.36 19.11
N ASP A 25 -3.26 -5.11 19.57
CA ASP A 25 -3.49 -5.33 20.99
C ASP A 25 -2.27 -6.03 21.64
N GLN A 26 -1.66 -7.00 20.93
CA GLN A 26 -0.43 -7.68 21.37
C GLN A 26 0.78 -6.74 21.38
N LEU A 27 1.01 -5.97 20.31
CA LEU A 27 2.11 -5.00 20.20
C LEU A 27 2.04 -3.91 21.27
N SER A 28 0.83 -3.52 21.69
CA SER A 28 0.61 -2.51 22.73
C SER A 28 0.79 -3.05 24.16
N ALA A 29 0.66 -4.36 24.36
CA ALA A 29 0.68 -4.99 25.68
C ALA A 29 2.08 -5.46 26.15
N VAL A 30 3.15 -5.12 25.43
CA VAL A 30 4.50 -5.71 25.60
C VAL A 30 5.28 -5.28 26.87
N ALA A 31 4.63 -4.68 27.87
CA ALA A 31 5.31 -4.28 29.11
C ALA A 31 5.90 -5.51 29.84
N ASN A 32 7.22 -5.50 30.07
CA ASN A 32 7.97 -6.56 30.77
C ASN A 32 8.02 -7.94 30.07
N VAL A 33 7.91 -7.98 28.74
CA VAL A 33 8.04 -9.23 27.94
C VAL A 33 9.52 -9.56 27.66
N LYS A 34 9.86 -10.85 27.56
CA LYS A 34 11.22 -11.33 27.23
C LYS A 34 11.57 -11.08 25.76
N ASP A 35 12.84 -10.82 25.46
CA ASP A 35 13.32 -10.52 24.10
C ASP A 35 13.02 -11.60 23.04
N GLU A 36 13.02 -12.89 23.44
CA GLU A 36 12.66 -14.00 22.55
C GLU A 36 11.20 -13.92 22.09
N ASP A 37 10.29 -13.52 22.98
CA ASP A 37 8.87 -13.38 22.67
C ASP A 37 8.61 -12.10 21.87
N LEU A 38 9.41 -11.04 22.08
CA LEU A 38 9.38 -9.84 21.25
C LEU A 38 9.83 -10.12 19.82
N SER A 39 10.89 -10.93 19.63
CA SER A 39 11.37 -11.31 18.30
C SER A 39 10.31 -12.07 17.51
N LYS A 40 9.64 -13.04 18.14
CA LYS A 40 8.50 -13.75 17.52
C LYS A 40 7.36 -12.81 17.16
N LEU A 41 7.06 -11.82 18.01
CA LEU A 41 6.01 -10.84 17.73
C LEU A 41 6.37 -9.94 16.54
N VAL A 42 7.64 -9.55 16.40
CA VAL A 42 8.15 -8.82 15.23
C VAL A 42 8.03 -9.66 13.97
N GLU A 43 8.38 -10.95 14.01
CA GLU A 43 8.22 -11.87 12.88
C GLU A 43 6.75 -12.02 12.48
N GLN A 44 5.85 -12.17 13.45
CA GLN A 44 4.40 -12.21 13.21
C GLN A 44 3.89 -10.92 12.56
N ALA A 45 4.38 -9.77 13.02
CA ALA A 45 4.01 -8.49 12.42
C ALA A 45 4.53 -8.36 10.98
N ALA A 46 5.80 -8.71 10.74
CA ALA A 46 6.38 -8.71 9.39
C ALA A 46 5.60 -9.64 8.45
N GLU A 47 5.28 -10.86 8.90
CA GLU A 47 4.51 -11.83 8.13
C GLU A 47 3.09 -11.34 7.82
N HIS A 48 2.45 -10.68 8.79
CA HIS A 48 1.11 -10.11 8.62
C HIS A 48 1.03 -9.08 7.49
N TYR A 49 2.05 -8.22 7.34
CA TYR A 49 2.14 -7.28 6.22
C TYR A 49 2.63 -7.94 4.92
N ARG A 50 3.54 -8.92 5.00
CA ARG A 50 4.00 -9.68 3.83
C ARG A 50 2.82 -10.35 3.11
N LEU A 51 1.98 -11.07 3.87
CA LEU A 51 0.78 -11.72 3.34
C LEU A 51 -0.21 -10.73 2.71
N PHE A 52 -0.30 -9.50 3.25
CA PHE A 52 -1.14 -8.45 2.65
C PHE A 52 -0.66 -8.09 1.24
N TYR A 53 0.62 -7.79 1.08
CA TYR A 53 1.17 -7.42 -0.23
C TYR A 53 1.17 -8.58 -1.22
N GLU A 54 1.35 -9.83 -0.77
CA GLU A 54 1.21 -11.01 -1.64
C GLU A 54 -0.22 -11.15 -2.20
N GLN A 55 -1.23 -11.07 -1.33
CA GLN A 55 -2.62 -11.14 -1.79
C GLN A 55 -3.00 -9.94 -2.65
N LYS A 56 -2.47 -8.75 -2.32
CA LYS A 56 -2.67 -7.55 -3.12
C LYS A 56 -2.05 -7.68 -4.50
N SER A 57 -0.85 -8.25 -4.64
CA SER A 57 -0.21 -8.53 -5.94
C SER A 57 -1.08 -9.46 -6.78
N ILE A 58 -1.61 -10.55 -6.20
CA ILE A 58 -2.51 -11.48 -6.92
C ILE A 58 -3.79 -10.75 -7.39
N ALA A 59 -4.30 -9.82 -6.58
CA ALA A 59 -5.50 -9.07 -6.92
C ALA A 59 -5.23 -7.99 -7.99
N ILE A 60 -4.10 -7.28 -7.89
CA ILE A 60 -3.56 -6.39 -8.94
C ILE A 60 -3.47 -7.17 -10.25
N ASP A 61 -2.99 -8.42 -10.16
CA ASP A 61 -2.74 -9.17 -11.38
C ASP A 61 -4.01 -9.52 -12.15
N LYS A 62 -5.11 -9.72 -11.40
CA LYS A 62 -6.42 -10.05 -11.93
C LYS A 62 -7.18 -8.81 -12.39
N ASP A 63 -7.13 -7.74 -11.61
CA ASP A 63 -7.91 -6.51 -11.84
C ASP A 63 -7.24 -5.32 -11.14
N VAL A 64 -6.33 -4.65 -11.86
CA VAL A 64 -5.60 -3.49 -11.34
C VAL A 64 -6.53 -2.30 -11.03
N PHE A 65 -7.56 -2.06 -11.85
CA PHE A 65 -8.47 -0.93 -11.69
C PHE A 65 -9.26 -1.03 -10.39
N LEU A 66 -9.63 -2.25 -10.01
CA LEU A 66 -10.25 -2.51 -8.72
C LEU A 66 -9.33 -2.10 -7.55
N ILE A 67 -8.04 -2.35 -7.66
CA ILE A 67 -7.07 -2.00 -6.61
C ILE A 67 -6.75 -0.49 -6.62
N CYS A 68 -6.85 0.17 -7.78
CA CYS A 68 -6.72 1.63 -7.90
C CYS A 68 -7.89 2.38 -7.26
N SER A 69 -9.10 1.82 -7.31
CA SER A 69 -10.29 2.39 -6.67
C SER A 69 -10.92 1.40 -5.69
N PRO A 70 -10.22 1.10 -4.58
CA PRO A 70 -10.57 -0.03 -3.74
C PRO A 70 -11.83 0.27 -2.90
N PRO A 71 -12.92 -0.50 -3.02
CA PRO A 71 -14.17 -0.22 -2.30
C PRO A 71 -14.10 -0.51 -0.80
N TRP A 72 -13.09 -1.23 -0.33
CA TRP A 72 -12.93 -1.60 1.09
C TRP A 72 -12.21 -0.54 1.95
N TYR A 73 -11.65 0.51 1.33
CA TYR A 73 -11.10 1.67 2.03
C TYR A 73 -12.11 2.83 2.06
N THR A 74 -12.08 3.56 3.17
CA THR A 74 -12.85 4.80 3.37
C THR A 74 -12.33 5.94 2.48
N SER A 75 -13.13 6.99 2.32
CA SER A 75 -12.70 8.18 1.56
C SER A 75 -11.45 8.83 2.17
N PHE A 76 -11.37 8.88 3.50
CA PHE A 76 -10.23 9.42 4.23
C PHE A 76 -8.96 8.59 4.07
N GLU A 77 -9.06 7.25 4.12
CA GLU A 77 -7.92 6.38 3.84
C GLU A 77 -7.38 6.62 2.43
N LYS A 78 -8.28 6.70 1.44
CA LYS A 78 -7.92 6.98 0.03
C LYS A 78 -7.25 8.34 -0.16
N ALA A 79 -7.67 9.35 0.59
CA ALA A 79 -7.07 10.69 0.52
C ALA A 79 -5.60 10.73 0.99
N LEU A 80 -5.15 9.70 1.71
CA LEU A 80 -3.77 9.55 2.19
C LEU A 80 -2.90 8.72 1.23
N PHE A 81 -3.47 8.22 0.12
CA PHE A 81 -2.72 7.42 -0.83
C PHE A 81 -1.82 8.28 -1.70
N TRP A 82 -0.63 7.77 -1.97
CA TRP A 82 0.27 8.33 -2.97
C TRP A 82 0.16 7.60 -4.32
N VAL A 83 0.00 6.27 -4.30
CA VAL A 83 -0.28 5.43 -5.50
C VAL A 83 -1.50 4.55 -5.23
N SER A 84 -1.35 3.61 -4.28
CA SER A 84 -2.39 2.67 -3.91
C SER A 84 -2.49 2.44 -2.40
N GLU A 85 -1.58 3.05 -1.63
CA GLU A 85 -1.51 3.11 -0.17
C GLU A 85 -0.63 4.30 0.25
N PHE A 86 -0.39 4.46 1.55
CA PHE A 86 0.47 5.48 2.14
C PHE A 86 1.89 5.48 1.54
N PRO A 87 2.59 6.63 1.47
CA PRO A 87 3.95 6.69 0.94
C PRO A 87 4.99 6.07 1.89
N PRO A 88 6.06 5.43 1.37
CA PRO A 88 7.19 4.94 2.17
C PRO A 88 7.80 6.00 3.08
N SER A 89 7.86 7.25 2.66
CA SER A 89 8.33 8.40 3.44
C SER A 89 7.60 8.59 4.78
N LEU A 90 6.36 8.09 4.90
CA LEU A 90 5.61 8.13 6.15
C LEU A 90 6.21 7.24 7.24
N PHE A 91 6.85 6.11 6.88
CA PHE A 91 7.42 5.18 7.86
C PHE A 91 8.45 5.85 8.78
N PHE A 92 9.25 6.77 8.22
CA PHE A 92 10.28 7.47 8.98
C PHE A 92 9.70 8.42 10.04
N ARG A 93 8.45 8.86 9.89
CA ARG A 93 7.78 9.68 10.92
C ARG A 93 7.58 8.90 12.21
N PHE A 94 7.32 7.59 12.11
CA PHE A 94 7.12 6.70 13.26
C PHE A 94 8.42 6.34 13.99
N LEU A 95 9.58 6.71 13.43
CA LEU A 95 10.88 6.47 14.06
C LEU A 95 11.28 7.58 15.05
N SER A 96 10.60 8.74 14.99
CA SER A 96 10.99 9.94 15.75
C SER A 96 11.00 9.73 17.27
N ASP A 97 10.12 8.86 17.78
CA ASP A 97 9.95 8.62 19.23
C ASP A 97 10.71 7.36 19.72
N LEU A 98 11.54 6.74 18.87
CA LEU A 98 12.19 5.45 19.17
C LEU A 98 13.56 5.55 19.87
N ASN A 99 14.02 6.76 20.22
CA ASN A 99 15.31 7.01 20.85
C ASN A 99 16.47 6.28 20.14
N LEU A 100 16.60 6.52 18.83
CA LEU A 100 17.66 5.91 18.02
C LEU A 100 19.05 6.37 18.48
N THR A 101 20.02 5.45 18.45
CA THR A 101 21.43 5.85 18.61
C THR A 101 21.89 6.72 17.43
N THR A 102 22.99 7.46 17.59
CA THR A 102 23.55 8.28 16.51
C THR A 102 23.86 7.46 15.26
N GLU A 103 24.36 6.24 15.42
CA GLU A 103 24.65 5.36 14.28
C GLU A 103 23.37 4.82 13.63
N GLN A 104 22.36 4.45 14.42
CA GLN A 104 21.05 4.06 13.88
C GLN A 104 20.41 5.21 13.10
N ALA A 105 20.43 6.43 13.63
CA ALA A 105 19.89 7.61 12.97
C ALA A 105 20.59 7.88 11.62
N ARG A 106 21.93 7.75 11.57
CA ARG A 106 22.71 7.90 10.34
C ARG A 106 22.34 6.84 9.28
N ARG A 107 22.18 5.58 9.69
CA ARG A 107 21.77 4.48 8.81
C ARG A 107 20.34 4.66 8.31
N VAL A 108 19.40 5.03 9.20
CA VAL A 108 18.01 5.34 8.84
C VAL A 108 17.93 6.48 7.83
N GLU A 109 18.74 7.52 7.98
CA GLU A 109 18.75 8.64 7.02
C GLU A 109 19.21 8.18 5.62
N THR A 110 20.12 7.22 5.54
CA THR A 110 20.54 6.63 4.26
C THR A 110 19.38 5.90 3.58
N VAL A 111 18.66 5.08 4.35
CA VAL A 111 17.44 4.38 3.89
C VAL A 111 16.37 5.37 3.45
N ARG A 112 16.20 6.47 4.21
CA ARG A 112 15.22 7.53 3.91
C ARG A 112 15.50 8.25 2.60
N VAL A 113 16.75 8.62 2.35
CA VAL A 113 17.14 9.31 1.11
C VAL A 113 16.90 8.42 -0.10
N GLU A 114 17.29 7.15 -0.04
CA GLU A 114 17.05 6.20 -1.13
C GLU A 114 15.56 5.92 -1.35
N ALA A 115 14.80 5.72 -0.28
CA ALA A 115 13.35 5.54 -0.36
C ALA A 115 12.67 6.77 -0.99
N ALA A 116 13.05 7.99 -0.59
CA ALA A 116 12.49 9.22 -1.13
C ALA A 116 12.81 9.41 -2.62
N ARG A 117 14.02 9.05 -3.07
CA ARG A 117 14.38 9.09 -4.49
C ARG A 117 13.49 8.16 -5.32
N LYS A 118 13.38 6.89 -4.90
CA LYS A 118 12.53 5.90 -5.59
C LYS A 118 11.04 6.26 -5.53
N GLU A 119 10.60 6.85 -4.41
CA GLU A 119 9.24 7.39 -4.27
C GLU A 119 8.99 8.51 -5.29
N SER A 120 9.94 9.41 -5.54
CA SER A 120 9.79 10.41 -6.61
C SER A 120 9.68 9.76 -8.00
N GLU A 121 10.56 8.81 -8.32
CA GLU A 121 10.62 8.12 -9.61
C GLU A 121 9.30 7.39 -9.93
N ILE A 122 8.78 6.62 -8.98
CA ILE A 122 7.51 5.91 -9.13
C ILE A 122 6.33 6.91 -9.22
N GLY A 123 6.43 8.06 -8.54
CA GLY A 123 5.40 9.09 -8.56
C GLY A 123 5.29 9.76 -9.93
N GLU A 124 6.43 10.05 -10.55
CA GLU A 124 6.52 10.56 -11.91
C GLU A 124 6.03 9.52 -12.94
N ALA A 125 6.34 8.24 -12.74
CA ALA A 125 5.81 7.16 -13.57
C ALA A 125 4.27 7.08 -13.47
N MET A 126 3.72 7.14 -12.25
CA MET A 126 2.26 7.15 -12.05
C MET A 126 1.60 8.36 -12.72
N ALA A 127 2.21 9.55 -12.62
CA ALA A 127 1.73 10.75 -13.28
C ALA A 127 1.70 10.57 -14.81
N THR A 128 2.75 9.99 -15.39
CA THR A 128 2.82 9.71 -16.84
C THR A 128 1.70 8.76 -17.29
N VAL A 129 1.40 7.72 -16.51
CA VAL A 129 0.29 6.80 -16.77
C VAL A 129 -1.06 7.54 -16.72
N GLN A 130 -1.25 8.42 -15.75
CA GLN A 130 -2.47 9.23 -15.59
C GLN A 130 -2.62 10.33 -16.67
N GLU A 131 -1.53 10.92 -17.14
CA GLU A 131 -1.54 11.89 -18.25
C GLU A 131 -1.94 11.21 -19.57
N SER A 132 -1.44 10.00 -19.80
CA SER A 132 -1.79 9.20 -20.98
C SER A 132 -3.30 8.92 -21.04
N LEU A 133 -3.91 8.68 -19.88
CA LEU A 133 -5.37 8.57 -19.72
C LEU A 133 -6.13 9.84 -20.12
N ALA A 134 -5.64 11.00 -19.71
CA ALA A 134 -6.28 12.29 -20.00
C ALA A 134 -6.11 12.70 -21.48
N ALA A 135 -5.01 12.29 -22.12
CA ALA A 135 -4.72 12.57 -23.51
C ALA A 135 -5.44 11.61 -24.49
N ALA A 136 -5.79 10.40 -24.05
CA ALA A 136 -6.51 9.44 -24.87
C ALA A 136 -7.93 9.93 -25.20
N PRO A 137 -8.45 9.74 -26.43
CA PRO A 137 -9.81 10.12 -26.82
C PRO A 137 -10.89 9.20 -26.21
N LEU A 138 -10.68 8.69 -24.99
CA LEU A 138 -11.65 7.90 -24.22
C LEU A 138 -12.97 8.68 -24.07
N TYR A 139 -12.89 10.00 -23.86
CA TYR A 139 -14.07 10.87 -23.81
C TYR A 139 -14.80 10.96 -25.16
N GLY A 140 -14.08 10.86 -26.28
CA GLY A 140 -14.64 10.88 -27.63
C GLY A 140 -15.26 9.55 -28.06
N LEU A 141 -14.83 8.44 -27.46
CA LEU A 141 -15.30 7.08 -27.75
C LEU A 141 -16.53 6.70 -26.91
N VAL A 142 -16.59 7.11 -25.63
CA VAL A 142 -17.76 6.85 -24.76
C VAL A 142 -19.01 7.58 -25.26
N ASN A 143 -18.89 8.79 -25.81
CA ASN A 143 -20.02 9.56 -26.39
C ASN A 143 -20.40 9.13 -27.83
N ARG A 144 -19.72 8.14 -28.42
CA ARG A 144 -20.01 7.61 -29.77
C ARG A 144 -20.52 6.18 -29.77
N THR A 145 -21.06 5.72 -28.66
CA THR A 145 -21.60 4.35 -28.48
C THR A 145 -22.67 3.98 -29.51
N GLU A 146 -23.29 4.94 -30.19
CA GLU A 146 -24.29 4.66 -31.24
C GLU A 146 -23.69 4.39 -32.64
N ARG A 147 -22.37 4.56 -32.88
CA ARG A 147 -21.77 4.47 -34.24
C ARG A 147 -20.37 3.84 -34.33
N LEU A 148 -20.04 2.86 -33.48
CA LEU A 148 -18.75 2.18 -33.58
C LEU A 148 -18.76 1.17 -34.73
N VAL A 149 -17.80 1.31 -35.65
CA VAL A 149 -17.47 0.33 -36.70
C VAL A 149 -16.57 -0.73 -36.05
N ASP A 150 -16.69 -1.99 -36.48
CA ASP A 150 -16.07 -3.22 -35.92
C ASP A 150 -14.54 -3.15 -35.64
N GLY A 151 -13.82 -2.13 -36.15
CA GLY A 151 -12.39 -1.89 -35.87
C GLY A 151 -12.06 -0.92 -34.72
N GLN A 152 -12.97 0.01 -34.35
CA GLN A 152 -12.72 0.99 -33.27
C GLN A 152 -12.88 0.38 -31.87
N VAL A 153 -13.60 -0.73 -31.76
CA VAL A 153 -13.75 -1.48 -30.50
C VAL A 153 -12.43 -2.18 -30.14
N SER A 154 -11.73 -2.74 -31.14
CA SER A 154 -10.41 -3.38 -30.93
C SER A 154 -9.35 -2.38 -30.47
N GLU A 155 -9.26 -1.20 -31.09
CA GLU A 155 -8.28 -0.17 -30.70
C GLU A 155 -8.49 0.35 -29.26
N LEU A 156 -9.75 0.42 -28.81
CA LEU A 156 -10.08 0.78 -27.43
C LEU A 156 -9.67 -0.32 -26.44
N ASP A 157 -9.97 -1.58 -26.76
CA ASP A 157 -9.62 -2.72 -25.91
C ASP A 157 -8.09 -2.86 -25.77
N ASP A 158 -7.35 -2.67 -26.86
CA ASP A 158 -5.88 -2.70 -26.87
C ASP A 158 -5.31 -1.56 -26.00
N ALA A 159 -5.80 -0.32 -26.16
CA ALA A 159 -5.39 0.81 -25.34
C ALA A 159 -5.72 0.63 -23.85
N MET A 160 -6.85 -0.02 -23.54
CA MET A 160 -7.24 -0.33 -22.17
C MET A 160 -6.35 -1.40 -21.53
N GLU A 161 -5.91 -2.42 -22.28
CA GLU A 161 -4.96 -3.42 -21.76
C GLU A 161 -3.55 -2.84 -21.61
N GLU A 162 -3.09 -1.96 -22.52
CA GLU A 162 -1.82 -1.22 -22.34
C GLU A 162 -1.82 -0.39 -21.07
N LEU A 163 -2.90 0.36 -20.83
CA LEU A 163 -3.08 1.14 -19.60
C LEU A 163 -3.06 0.25 -18.35
N LYS A 164 -3.81 -0.87 -18.39
CA LYS A 164 -3.90 -1.82 -17.29
C LYS A 164 -2.52 -2.36 -16.92
N GLU A 165 -1.70 -2.68 -17.92
CA GLU A 165 -0.34 -3.16 -17.69
C GLU A 165 0.57 -2.06 -17.13
N ALA A 166 0.49 -0.84 -17.66
CA ALA A 166 1.26 0.28 -17.13
C ALA A 166 0.92 0.58 -15.65
N MET A 167 -0.37 0.56 -15.29
CA MET A 167 -0.81 0.71 -13.90
C MET A 167 -0.32 -0.45 -13.02
N ARG A 168 -0.37 -1.69 -13.52
CA ARG A 168 0.10 -2.88 -12.79
C ARG A 168 1.57 -2.72 -12.40
N VAL A 169 2.42 -2.37 -13.37
CA VAL A 169 3.87 -2.19 -13.15
C VAL A 169 4.12 -1.17 -12.06
N VAL A 170 3.54 0.03 -12.17
CA VAL A 170 3.74 1.11 -11.18
C VAL A 170 3.24 0.71 -9.79
N MET A 171 2.11 0.01 -9.69
CA MET A 171 1.57 -0.43 -8.41
C MET A 171 2.44 -1.50 -7.74
N VAL A 172 2.94 -2.47 -8.50
CA VAL A 172 3.84 -3.51 -7.99
C VAL A 172 5.16 -2.88 -7.53
N GLU A 173 5.72 -1.93 -8.28
CA GLU A 173 6.90 -1.19 -7.87
C GLU A 173 6.67 -0.39 -6.58
N ALA A 174 5.53 0.28 -6.46
CA ALA A 174 5.16 1.04 -5.27
C ALA A 174 5.04 0.14 -4.02
N ASP A 175 4.39 -1.02 -4.15
CA ASP A 175 4.28 -1.99 -3.06
C ASP A 175 5.62 -2.63 -2.72
N GLY A 176 6.44 -2.94 -3.73
CA GLY A 176 7.81 -3.41 -3.54
C GLY A 176 8.66 -2.40 -2.76
N LEU A 177 8.56 -1.10 -3.08
CA LEU A 177 9.25 -0.05 -2.34
C LEU A 177 8.81 -0.02 -0.87
N ARG A 178 7.51 -0.11 -0.57
CA ARG A 178 7.01 -0.15 0.82
C ARG A 178 7.60 -1.33 1.60
N VAL A 179 7.58 -2.52 1.01
CA VAL A 179 8.11 -3.73 1.64
C VAL A 179 9.61 -3.58 1.90
N MET A 180 10.37 -3.17 0.88
CA MET A 180 11.83 -3.00 1.00
C MET A 180 12.21 -1.94 2.02
N THR A 181 11.53 -0.79 2.05
CA THR A 181 11.80 0.26 3.04
C THR A 181 11.57 -0.26 4.47
N VAL A 182 10.51 -1.04 4.71
CA VAL A 182 10.29 -1.64 6.03
C VAL A 182 11.41 -2.63 6.37
N VAL A 183 11.81 -3.51 5.44
CA VAL A 183 12.92 -4.45 5.66
C VAL A 183 14.21 -3.71 6.05
N GLU A 184 14.60 -2.70 5.28
CA GLU A 184 15.81 -1.90 5.52
C GLU A 184 15.75 -1.13 6.85
N ILE A 185 14.56 -0.62 7.25
CA ILE A 185 14.37 -0.01 8.57
C ILE A 185 14.60 -1.06 9.68
N LEU A 186 13.98 -2.25 9.56
CA LEU A 186 14.09 -3.29 10.59
C LEU A 186 15.53 -3.77 10.77
N GLU A 187 16.35 -3.81 9.70
CA GLU A 187 17.78 -4.13 9.77
C GLU A 187 18.63 -3.11 10.57
N VAL A 188 18.11 -1.91 10.79
CA VAL A 188 18.76 -0.88 11.61
C VAL A 188 18.27 -0.93 13.07
N LEU A 189 17.00 -1.28 13.28
CA LEU A 189 16.35 -1.23 14.59
C LEU A 189 16.65 -2.46 15.45
N GLU A 190 16.74 -2.24 16.76
CA GLU A 190 16.72 -3.30 17.78
C GLU A 190 15.31 -3.85 17.99
N VAL A 191 15.19 -5.04 18.58
CA VAL A 191 13.92 -5.78 18.72
C VAL A 191 12.81 -4.92 19.33
N MET A 192 13.06 -4.23 20.44
CA MET A 192 12.05 -3.36 21.07
C MET A 192 11.67 -2.15 20.19
N GLN A 193 12.62 -1.58 19.45
CA GLN A 193 12.33 -0.50 18.50
C GLN A 193 11.48 -1.02 17.33
N ARG A 194 11.71 -2.24 16.84
CA ARG A 194 10.89 -2.89 15.80
C ARG A 194 9.45 -3.09 16.28
N VAL A 195 9.26 -3.55 17.51
CA VAL A 195 7.93 -3.68 18.13
C VAL A 195 7.21 -2.34 18.17
N LYS A 196 7.87 -1.30 18.69
CA LYS A 196 7.30 0.05 18.77
C LYS A 196 7.01 0.65 17.39
N PHE A 197 7.88 0.40 16.41
CA PHE A 197 7.68 0.81 15.02
C PHE A 197 6.40 0.18 14.44
N PHE A 198 6.25 -1.15 14.55
CA PHE A 198 5.05 -1.83 14.07
C PHE A 198 3.78 -1.40 14.83
N ALA A 199 3.89 -1.14 16.14
CA ALA A 199 2.79 -0.60 16.94
C ALA A 199 2.34 0.77 16.38
N ALA A 200 3.28 1.68 16.15
CA ALA A 200 2.98 3.01 15.62
C ALA A 200 2.37 2.96 14.20
N VAL A 201 2.90 2.12 13.31
CA VAL A 201 2.39 1.97 11.93
C VAL A 201 0.95 1.45 11.92
N GLY A 202 0.65 0.41 12.70
CA GLY A 202 -0.72 -0.14 12.70
C GLY A 202 -1.71 0.71 13.48
N GLU A 203 -1.29 1.39 14.56
CA GLU A 203 -2.16 2.37 15.23
C GLU A 203 -2.54 3.53 14.29
N PHE A 204 -1.60 4.00 13.47
CA PHE A 204 -1.90 4.98 12.42
C PHE A 204 -2.97 4.44 11.44
N ARG A 205 -2.82 3.22 10.94
CA ARG A 205 -3.80 2.58 10.05
C ARG A 205 -5.18 2.45 10.69
N ILE A 206 -5.25 1.97 11.94
CA ILE A 206 -6.50 1.83 12.69
C ILE A 206 -7.18 3.19 12.86
N ARG A 207 -6.43 4.24 13.22
CA ARG A 207 -6.97 5.59 13.40
C ARG A 207 -7.45 6.19 12.09
N ALA A 208 -6.68 6.09 11.01
CA ALA A 208 -7.07 6.57 9.69
C ALA A 208 -8.40 5.94 9.26
N ARG A 209 -8.53 4.62 9.39
CA ARG A 209 -9.78 3.90 9.11
C ARG A 209 -10.93 4.35 10.00
N ARG A 210 -10.70 4.47 11.31
CA ARG A 210 -11.74 4.90 12.27
C ARG A 210 -12.28 6.29 11.92
N ILE A 211 -11.41 7.23 11.59
CA ILE A 211 -11.79 8.59 11.17
C ILE A 211 -12.61 8.51 9.88
N GLY A 212 -12.13 7.79 8.88
CA GLY A 212 -12.86 7.64 7.60
C GLY A 212 -14.25 7.03 7.78
N LEU A 213 -14.39 6.01 8.62
CA LEU A 213 -15.69 5.39 8.92
C LEU A 213 -16.66 6.33 9.64
N GLN A 214 -16.18 7.38 10.31
CA GLN A 214 -17.02 8.41 10.92
C GLN A 214 -17.41 9.51 9.91
N MET A 215 -16.56 9.75 8.90
CA MET A 215 -16.78 10.76 7.87
C MET A 215 -17.71 10.28 6.75
N ASP A 216 -17.68 8.98 6.42
CA ASP A 216 -18.43 8.39 5.32
C ASP A 216 -19.89 8.02 5.69
N VAL A 217 -20.38 8.48 6.87
CA VAL A 217 -21.74 8.24 7.39
C VAL A 217 -22.73 9.29 6.89
#